data_AF-K1TCX1-F1
#
_entry.id   AF-K1TCX1-F1
#
_cell.length_a   1.000
_cell.length_b   1.000
_cell.length_c   1.000
_cell.angle_alpha   90.00
_cell.angle_beta   90.00
_cell.angle_gamma   90.00
#
_symmetry.space_group_name_H-M   'P 1'
#
loop_
_entity.id
_entity.type
_entity.pdbx_description
1 polymer ?
#
loop_
_entity_poly.entity_id
_entity_poly.type
_entity_poly.pdbx_seq_one_letter_code
_entity_poly.pdbx_strand_id
1 'polypeptide(L)'
;MKHYFPDSRTLKIFLQGGSSLVADTQSGEALVERLTRRPVWSALTKLHYNPGSWWTTFSDIFAGGLILITLTGLLLVKGPRGLWGRGGAELAVGILIPLLFLL
;
A
#
# COMPACT_ATOMS: atom_id res chain seq x y z
N MET A 1 -13.30 -17.90 22.92
CA MET A 1 -13.78 -18.45 21.63
C MET A 1 -15.15 -17.87 21.36
N LYS A 2 -15.37 -17.25 20.19
CA LYS A 2 -16.71 -16.85 19.74
C LYS A 2 -17.28 -17.98 18.89
N HIS A 3 -18.50 -18.39 19.17
CA HIS A 3 -19.24 -19.39 18.38
C HIS A 3 -20.66 -18.87 18.18
N TYR A 4 -21.27 -19.26 17.07
CA TYR A 4 -22.66 -18.94 16.76
C TYR A 4 -23.25 -20.09 15.93
N PHE A 5 -24.57 -20.26 16.04
CA PHE A 5 -25.34 -21.24 15.30
C PHE A 5 -26.03 -20.53 14.13
N PRO A 6 -25.52 -20.67 12.89
CA PRO A 6 -26.17 -20.09 11.71
C PRO A 6 -27.54 -20.70 11.45
N ASP A 7 -27.71 -21.98 11.79
CA ASP A 7 -28.97 -22.72 11.71
C ASP A 7 -29.03 -23.79 12.82
N SER A 8 -30.15 -24.53 12.90
CA SER A 8 -30.39 -25.56 13.93
C SER A 8 -29.52 -26.82 13.83
N ARG A 9 -28.69 -26.94 12.77
CA ARG A 9 -27.88 -28.13 12.43
C ARG A 9 -26.38 -27.83 12.34
N THR A 10 -26.00 -26.57 12.14
CA THR A 10 -24.61 -26.17 11.97
C THR A 10 -24.08 -25.35 13.16
N LEU A 11 -22.90 -25.72 13.64
CA LEU A 11 -22.15 -24.98 14.65
C LEU A 11 -20.93 -24.34 14.00
N LYS A 12 -20.83 -23.01 14.01
CA LYS A 12 -19.66 -22.28 13.53
C LYS A 12 -18.80 -21.79 14.69
N ILE A 13 -17.55 -22.24 14.73
CA ILE A 13 -16.55 -21.89 15.75
C ILE A 13 -15.45 -21.05 15.09
N PHE A 14 -15.18 -19.87 15.63
CA PHE A 14 -14.07 -19.03 15.17
C PHE A 14 -12.79 -19.38 15.93
N LEU A 15 -11.76 -19.80 15.18
CA LEU A 15 -10.44 -20.16 15.68
C LEU A 15 -9.50 -18.95 15.66
N GLN A 16 -8.48 -18.95 16.52
CA GLN A 16 -7.45 -17.89 16.51
C GLN A 16 -6.71 -17.89 15.16
N GLY A 17 -6.52 -16.69 14.58
CA GLY A 17 -5.90 -16.52 13.26
C GLY A 17 -6.88 -16.40 12.08
N GLY A 18 -8.19 -16.25 12.34
CA GLY A 18 -9.21 -16.02 11.32
C GLY A 18 -9.72 -17.29 10.62
N SER A 19 -9.26 -18.46 11.08
CA SER A 19 -9.77 -19.75 10.61
C SER A 19 -11.14 -20.04 11.24
N SER A 20 -12.00 -20.77 10.54
CA SER A 20 -13.34 -21.12 11.04
C SER A 20 -13.59 -22.62 10.90
N LEU A 21 -14.29 -23.19 11.86
CA LEU A 21 -14.71 -24.58 11.84
C LEU A 21 -16.23 -24.61 11.80
N VAL A 22 -16.79 -25.29 10.81
CA VAL A 22 -18.23 -25.51 10.66
C VAL A 22 -18.49 -26.99 10.86
N ALA A 23 -19.23 -27.36 11.90
CA ALA A 23 -19.57 -28.75 12.21
C ALA A 23 -21.08 -28.97 12.06
N ASP A 24 -21.46 -30.06 11.40
CA ASP A 24 -22.84 -30.58 11.37
C ASP A 24 -23.07 -31.49 12.57
N THR A 25 -24.08 -31.19 13.38
CA THR A 25 -24.32 -31.87 14.66
C THR A 25 -25.01 -33.24 14.51
N GLN A 26 -25.47 -33.59 13.32
CA GLN A 26 -26.23 -34.82 13.04
C GLN A 26 -25.39 -35.86 12.29
N SER A 27 -24.60 -35.44 11.30
CA SER A 27 -23.70 -36.32 10.56
C SER A 27 -22.34 -36.52 11.24
N GLY A 28 -21.94 -35.57 12.10
CA GLY A 28 -20.61 -35.54 12.71
C GLY A 28 -19.51 -35.05 11.77
N GLU A 29 -19.85 -34.59 10.57
CA GLU A 29 -18.89 -34.03 9.61
C GLU A 29 -18.51 -32.59 9.99
N ALA A 30 -17.23 -32.25 9.85
CA ALA A 30 -16.71 -30.92 10.13
C ALA A 30 -15.84 -30.40 8.99
N LEU A 31 -16.14 -29.19 8.52
CA LEU A 31 -15.37 -28.47 7.51
C LEU A 31 -14.49 -27.44 8.21
N VAL A 32 -13.17 -27.54 8.00
CA VAL A 32 -12.17 -26.63 8.58
C VAL A 32 -11.69 -25.66 7.50
N GLU A 33 -12.07 -24.40 7.62
CA GLU A 33 -11.55 -23.30 6.81
C GLU A 33 -10.29 -22.73 7.45
N ARG A 34 -9.13 -22.98 6.85
CA ARG A 34 -7.86 -22.43 7.33
C ARG A 34 -7.49 -21.18 6.54
N LEU A 35 -7.53 -20.01 7.18
CA LEU A 35 -6.94 -18.80 6.62
C LEU A 35 -5.43 -18.81 6.88
N THR A 36 -4.64 -18.89 5.81
CA THR A 36 -3.18 -18.78 5.88
C THR A 36 -2.75 -17.37 5.52
N ARG A 37 -1.96 -16.76 6.41
CA ARG A 37 -1.38 -15.44 6.16
C ARG A 37 -0.26 -15.59 5.14
N ARG A 38 -0.33 -14.87 4.01
CA ARG A 38 0.78 -14.78 3.06
C ARG A 38 1.81 -13.77 3.61
N PRO A 39 3.03 -14.18 4.00
CA PRO A 39 3.92 -13.34 4.80
C PRO A 39 4.34 -12.06 4.07
N VAL A 40 4.74 -12.14 2.80
CA VAL A 40 5.16 -10.98 2.01
C VAL A 40 4.00 -10.02 1.75
N TRP A 41 2.94 -10.53 1.11
CA TRP A 41 1.77 -9.71 0.76
C TRP A 41 1.13 -9.05 1.98
N SER A 42 0.98 -9.80 3.07
CA SER A 42 0.39 -9.25 4.29
C SER A 42 1.30 -8.23 4.99
N ALA A 43 2.63 -8.33 4.86
CA ALA A 43 3.55 -7.32 5.37
C ALA A 43 3.46 -6.02 4.55
N LEU A 44 3.44 -6.13 3.22
CA LEU A 44 3.28 -4.99 2.31
C LEU A 44 1.95 -4.26 2.56
N THR A 45 0.84 -5.01 2.67
CA THR A 45 -0.47 -4.43 3.00
C THR A 45 -0.46 -3.75 4.36
N LYS A 46 0.17 -4.38 5.38
CA LYS A 46 0.27 -3.78 6.71
C LYS A 46 1.05 -2.46 6.69
N LEU A 47 2.14 -2.41 5.93
CA LEU A 47 2.97 -1.20 5.79
C LEU A 47 2.21 -0.08 5.06
N HIS A 48 1.43 -0.44 4.04
CA HIS A 48 0.61 0.50 3.27
C HIS A 48 -0.53 1.11 4.10
N TYR A 49 -1.24 0.29 4.89
CA TYR A 49 -2.42 0.74 5.65
C TYR A 49 -2.10 1.26 7.05
N ASN A 50 -1.02 0.80 7.67
CA ASN A 50 -0.63 1.20 9.02
C ASN A 50 0.87 1.50 9.08
N PRO A 51 1.30 2.61 8.46
CA PRO A 51 2.69 3.01 8.51
C PRO A 51 3.06 3.33 9.96
N GLY A 52 3.95 2.52 10.55
CA GLY A 52 4.53 2.83 11.85
C GLY A 52 5.43 4.07 11.76
N SER A 53 5.72 4.71 12.91
CA SER A 53 6.51 5.96 12.98
C SER A 53 7.83 5.92 12.17
N TRP A 54 8.54 4.80 12.19
CA TRP A 54 9.77 4.61 11.39
C TRP A 54 9.57 4.72 9.88
N TRP A 55 8.40 4.34 9.37
CA TRP A 55 8.08 4.43 7.95
C TRP A 55 7.90 5.89 7.51
N THR A 56 7.36 6.75 8.37
CA THR A 56 7.27 8.19 8.12
C THR A 56 8.67 8.79 7.96
N THR A 57 9.57 8.53 8.91
CA THR A 57 10.96 9.02 8.81
C THR A 57 11.67 8.51 7.55
N PHE A 58 11.51 7.24 7.19
CA PHE A 58 12.04 6.71 5.93
C PHE A 58 11.49 7.45 4.72
N SER A 59 10.17 7.69 4.70
CA SER A 59 9.48 8.38 3.60
C SER A 59 9.96 9.83 3.48
N ASP A 60 10.18 10.53 4.60
CA ASP A 60 10.69 11.90 4.61
C ASP A 60 12.12 11.98 4.06
N ILE A 61 13.01 11.07 4.48
CA ILE A 61 14.38 11.00 3.96
C ILE A 61 14.36 10.68 2.46
N PHE A 62 13.52 9.73 2.04
CA PHE A 62 13.37 9.37 0.63
C PHE A 62 12.87 10.55 -0.20
N ALA A 63 11.84 11.27 0.27
CA ALA A 63 11.33 12.47 -0.37
C ALA A 63 12.39 13.56 -0.47
N GLY A 64 13.16 13.81 0.60
CA GLY A 64 14.29 14.73 0.59
C GLY A 64 15.36 14.34 -0.45
N GLY A 65 15.66 13.04 -0.56
CA GLY A 65 16.57 12.51 -1.57
C GLY A 65 16.08 12.73 -3.00
N LEU A 66 14.79 12.51 -3.26
CA LEU A 66 14.18 12.78 -4.57
C LEU A 66 14.30 14.27 -4.94
N ILE A 67 13.97 15.18 -4.01
CA ILE A 67 14.11 16.62 -4.22
C ILE A 67 15.57 16.96 -4.57
N LEU A 68 16.53 16.44 -3.80
CA LEU A 68 17.94 16.70 -4.04
C LEU A 68 18.39 16.23 -5.44
N ILE A 69 18.02 15.00 -5.84
CA ILE A 69 18.37 14.44 -7.14
C ILE A 69 17.71 15.24 -8.27
N THR A 70 16.45 15.64 -8.12
CA THR A 70 15.76 16.46 -9.12
C THR A 70 16.44 17.83 -9.26
N LEU A 71 16.69 18.53 -8.15
CA LEU A 71 17.33 19.85 -8.17
C LEU A 71 18.73 19.82 -8.76
N THR A 72 19.54 18.83 -8.36
CA THR A 72 20.89 18.65 -8.92
C THR A 72 20.83 18.27 -10.39
N GLY A 73 19.90 17.40 -10.79
CA GLY A 73 19.64 17.00 -12.18
C GLY A 73 19.31 18.18 -13.10
N LEU A 74 18.53 19.15 -12.62
CA LEU A 74 18.22 20.37 -13.37
C LEU A 74 19.46 21.21 -13.70
N LEU A 75 20.48 21.18 -12.82
CA LEU A 75 21.72 21.97 -12.98
C LEU A 75 22.82 21.23 -13.75
N LEU A 76 22.71 19.92 -13.97
CA LEU A 76 23.72 19.12 -14.67
C LEU A 76 23.83 19.47 -16.16
N VAL A 77 22.71 19.78 -16.81
CA VAL A 77 22.68 20.05 -18.25
C VAL A 77 23.02 21.53 -18.52
N LYS A 78 24.17 21.78 -19.13
CA LYS A 78 24.64 23.13 -19.50
C LYS A 78 24.30 23.48 -20.94
N GLY A 79 24.27 24.79 -21.23
CA GLY A 79 24.10 25.33 -22.58
C GLY A 79 22.64 25.34 -23.06
N PRO A 80 22.38 25.32 -24.38
CA PRO A 80 21.06 25.56 -24.97
C PRO A 80 20.03 24.45 -24.71
N ARG A 81 20.44 23.33 -24.10
CA ARG A 81 19.55 22.25 -23.64
C ARG A 81 19.29 22.29 -22.13
N GLY A 82 19.97 23.18 -21.40
CA GLY A 82 19.76 23.37 -19.96
C GLY A 82 18.56 24.26 -19.65
N LEU A 83 18.52 24.75 -18.41
CA LEU A 83 17.44 25.60 -17.88
C LEU A 83 17.24 26.90 -18.66
N TRP A 84 18.30 27.48 -19.23
CA TRP A 84 18.20 28.70 -20.05
C TRP A 84 17.87 28.47 -21.52
N GLY A 85 17.61 27.22 -21.92
CA GLY A 85 17.23 26.88 -23.28
C GLY A 85 16.02 25.95 -23.32
N ARG A 86 16.08 24.91 -24.16
CA ARG A 86 14.96 23.97 -24.37
C ARG A 86 14.50 23.29 -23.08
N GLY A 87 15.43 22.90 -22.21
CA GLY A 87 15.10 22.26 -20.93
C GLY A 87 14.27 23.14 -20.00
N GLY A 88 14.47 24.46 -20.02
CA GLY A 88 13.63 25.40 -19.25
C GLY A 88 12.21 25.51 -19.80
N ALA A 89 12.06 25.50 -21.13
CA ALA A 89 10.74 25.50 -21.77
C ALA A 89 9.97 24.20 -21.46
N GLU A 90 10.63 23.05 -21.52
CA GLU A 90 10.04 21.75 -21.14
C GLU A 90 9.61 21.74 -19.67
N LEU A 91 10.44 22.26 -18.76
CA LEU A 91 10.10 22.39 -17.34
C LEU A 91 8.87 23.30 -17.14
N ALA A 92 8.83 24.46 -17.80
CA ALA A 92 7.71 25.39 -17.71
C ALA A 92 6.40 24.75 -18.21
N VAL A 93 6.43 24.05 -19.35
CA VAL A 93 5.26 23.33 -19.87
C VAL A 93 4.81 22.24 -18.90
N GLY A 94 5.75 21.48 -18.34
CA GLY A 94 5.43 20.44 -17.35
C GLY A 94 4.79 20.96 -16.07
N ILE A 95 5.09 22.20 -15.66
CA ILE A 95 4.45 22.87 -14.52
C ILE A 95 3.10 23.50 -14.91
N LEU A 96 3.02 24.13 -16.08
CA LEU A 96 1.83 24.84 -16.53
C LEU A 96 0.66 23.89 -16.79
N ILE A 97 0.89 22.72 -17.39
CA ILE A 97 -0.19 21.78 -17.71
C ILE A 97 -1.01 21.41 -16.45
N PRO A 98 -0.42 20.93 -15.34
CA PRO A 98 -1.17 20.67 -14.10
C PRO A 98 -1.87 21.91 -13.55
N LEU A 99 -1.23 23.08 -13.58
CA LEU A 99 -1.84 24.31 -13.04
C LEU A 99 -3.08 24.73 -13.83
N LEU A 100 -3.10 24.49 -15.15
CA LEU A 100 -4.28 24.74 -15.98
C LEU A 100 -5.45 23.81 -15.65
N PHE A 101 -5.19 22.57 -15.18
CA PHE A 101 -6.25 21.68 -14.70
C PHE A 101 -6.80 22.07 -13.32
N LEU A 102 -6.09 22.91 -12.57
CA LEU A 102 -6.52 23.39 -11.25
C LEU A 102 -7.34 24.69 -11.31
N LEU A 103 -7.39 25.36 -12.46
CA LEU A 103 -8.15 26.60 -12.74
C LEU A 103 -9.48 26.27 -13.41
#